data_AF-A0AAN9A526-F1
#
_entry.id   AF-A0AAN9A526-F1
#
_cell.length_a   1.000
_cell.length_b   1.000
_cell.length_c   1.000
_cell.angle_alpha   90.00
_cell.angle_beta   90.00
_cell.angle_gamma   90.00
#
_symmetry.space_group_name_H-M   'P 1'
#
loop_
_entity.id
_entity.type
_entity.pdbx_description
1 polymer ?
#
loop_
_entity_poly.entity_id
_entity_poly.type
_entity_poly.pdbx_seq_one_letter_code
_entity_poly.pdbx_strand_id
1 'polypeptide(L)'
;MMVQRVMAARSLSHAKGGTIFAGYVKLLPLFMMVIPGMISRVLYTNEVGCVDPDECFKFCGSRVSCSNSAYPKLVLEFLPSGIRGIMLSVMLSALMSDLTSIFNSASTLFTMDIWSLCRPKSKTREKLLVG
;
A
#
# COMPACT_ATOMS: atom_id res chain seq x y z
N MET A 1 -8.67 10.07 -2.95
CA MET A 1 -7.52 10.92 -3.34
C MET A 1 -7.17 10.91 -4.84
N MET A 2 -7.60 9.94 -5.67
CA MET A 2 -7.22 9.93 -7.11
C MET A 2 -7.89 11.05 -7.94
N VAL A 3 -9.19 11.29 -7.76
CA VAL A 3 -9.94 12.27 -8.57
C VAL A 3 -9.43 13.70 -8.37
N GLN A 4 -9.07 14.07 -7.13
CA GLN A 4 -8.53 15.40 -6.83
C GLN A 4 -7.21 15.69 -7.56
N ARG A 5 -6.34 14.68 -7.73
CA ARG A 5 -5.08 14.83 -8.48
C ARG A 5 -5.32 15.06 -9.98
N VAL A 6 -6.38 14.46 -10.52
CA VAL A 6 -6.79 14.67 -11.92
C VAL A 6 -7.38 16.07 -12.11
N MET A 7 -8.16 16.58 -11.15
CA MET A 7 -8.75 17.92 -11.21
C MET A 7 -7.74 19.06 -11.01
N ALA A 8 -6.60 18.79 -10.36
CA ALA A 8 -5.51 19.74 -10.22
C ALA A 8 -4.61 19.86 -11.48
N ALA A 9 -4.89 19.10 -12.54
CA ALA A 9 -4.09 19.13 -13.76
C ALA A 9 -4.34 20.41 -14.57
N ARG A 10 -3.26 20.96 -15.18
CA ARG A 10 -3.28 22.22 -15.93
C ARG A 10 -4.17 22.19 -17.18
N SER A 11 -4.43 21.02 -17.76
CA SER A 11 -5.29 20.83 -18.94
C SER A 11 -5.96 19.47 -18.93
N LEU A 12 -7.17 19.39 -19.50
CA LEU A 12 -7.93 18.14 -19.65
C LEU A 12 -7.15 17.08 -20.46
N SER A 13 -6.36 17.51 -21.45
CA SER A 13 -5.54 16.58 -22.24
C SER A 13 -4.45 15.90 -21.39
N HIS A 14 -3.84 16.63 -20.44
CA HIS A 14 -2.87 16.06 -19.52
C HIS A 14 -3.53 15.15 -18.47
N ALA A 15 -4.71 15.52 -17.97
CA ALA A 15 -5.50 14.68 -17.08
C ALA A 15 -5.87 13.32 -17.74
N LYS A 16 -6.33 13.34 -18.99
CA LYS A 16 -6.66 12.13 -19.76
C LYS A 16 -5.41 11.30 -20.07
N GLY A 17 -4.32 11.93 -20.53
CA GLY A 17 -3.06 11.22 -20.79
C GLY A 17 -2.49 10.57 -19.52
N GLY A 18 -2.51 11.28 -18.39
CA GLY A 18 -2.01 10.77 -17.11
C GLY A 18 -2.82 9.61 -16.55
N THR A 19 -4.16 9.64 -16.71
CA THR A 19 -5.03 8.54 -16.27
C THR A 19 -4.86 7.28 -17.13
N ILE A 20 -4.71 7.43 -18.45
CA ILE A 20 -4.40 6.30 -19.35
C ILE A 20 -3.04 5.70 -19.00
N PHE A 21 -2.01 6.54 -18.82
CA PHE A 21 -0.68 6.08 -18.43
C PHE A 21 -0.69 5.37 -17.06
N ALA A 22 -1.42 5.91 -16.08
CA ALA A 22 -1.59 5.25 -14.79
C ALA A 22 -2.26 3.87 -14.93
N GLY A 23 -3.23 3.75 -15.84
CA GLY A 23 -3.85 2.47 -16.19
C GLY A 23 -2.82 1.46 -16.73
N TYR A 24 -1.95 1.88 -17.64
CA TYR A 24 -0.86 1.03 -18.14
C TYR A 24 0.11 0.59 -17.04
N VAL A 25 0.52 1.51 -16.16
CA VAL A 25 1.42 1.17 -15.04
C VAL A 25 0.73 0.19 -14.07
N LYS A 26 -0.59 0.24 -13.92
CA LYS A 26 -1.34 -0.67 -13.03
C LYS A 26 -1.43 -2.11 -13.53
N LEU A 27 -1.08 -2.37 -14.79
CA LEU A 27 -0.92 -3.74 -15.30
C LEU A 27 0.40 -4.37 -14.82
N LEU A 28 1.41 -3.57 -14.48
CA LEU A 28 2.74 -4.03 -14.13
C LEU A 28 2.78 -4.85 -12.81
N PRO A 29 2.04 -4.49 -11.74
CA PRO A 29 1.91 -5.31 -10.54
C PRO A 29 1.38 -6.72 -10.78
N LEU A 30 0.56 -6.94 -11.83
CA LEU A 30 0.09 -8.29 -12.16
C LEU A 30 1.29 -9.20 -12.46
N PHE A 31 2.22 -8.74 -13.29
CA PHE A 31 3.41 -9.52 -13.63
C PHE A 31 4.42 -9.53 -12.46
N MET A 32 4.65 -8.39 -11.81
CA MET A 32 5.70 -8.27 -10.80
C MET A 32 5.33 -8.82 -9.41
N MET A 33 4.04 -8.86 -9.03
CA MET A 33 3.63 -9.40 -7.72
C MET A 33 3.00 -10.79 -7.83
N VAL A 34 2.16 -11.06 -8.84
CA VAL A 34 1.43 -12.35 -8.90
C VAL A 34 2.36 -13.49 -9.30
N ILE A 35 3.27 -13.29 -10.25
CA ILE A 35 4.23 -14.32 -10.67
C ILE A 35 5.10 -14.79 -9.49
N PRO A 36 5.82 -13.91 -8.75
CA PRO A 36 6.60 -14.36 -7.60
C PRO A 36 5.73 -14.88 -6.45
N GLY A 37 4.50 -14.38 -6.29
CA GLY A 37 3.52 -14.94 -5.35
C GLY A 37 3.15 -16.40 -5.65
N MET A 38 2.95 -16.74 -6.93
CA MET A 38 2.67 -18.11 -7.35
C MET A 38 3.92 -19.00 -7.24
N ILE A 39 5.10 -18.49 -7.59
CA ILE A 39 6.38 -19.22 -7.44
C ILE A 39 6.65 -19.54 -5.97
N SER A 40 6.49 -18.57 -5.06
CA SER A 40 6.70 -18.79 -3.62
C SER A 40 5.75 -19.82 -3.03
N ARG A 41 4.52 -19.95 -3.53
CA ARG A 41 3.58 -21.01 -3.11
C ARG A 41 4.07 -22.41 -3.49
N VAL A 42 4.70 -22.56 -4.66
CA VAL A 42 5.24 -23.85 -5.13
C VAL A 42 6.54 -24.19 -4.41
N LEU A 43 7.37 -23.19 -4.10
CA LEU A 43 8.67 -23.40 -3.47
C LEU A 43 8.58 -23.61 -1.94
N TYR A 44 7.63 -22.94 -1.29
CA TYR A 44 7.41 -23.02 0.17
C TYR A 44 6.02 -23.60 0.48
N THR A 45 5.82 -24.87 0.13
CA THR A 45 4.52 -25.55 0.30
C THR A 45 4.08 -25.66 1.76
N ASN A 46 5.02 -25.85 2.69
CA ASN A 46 4.71 -26.07 4.12
C ASN A 46 4.57 -24.76 4.90
N GLU A 47 5.13 -23.64 4.40
CA GLU A 47 5.10 -22.34 5.09
C GLU A 47 4.12 -21.34 4.46
N VAL A 48 3.95 -21.37 3.13
CA VAL A 48 3.12 -20.44 2.35
C VAL A 48 1.88 -21.11 1.77
N GLY A 49 2.05 -22.32 1.23
CA GLY A 49 0.97 -23.12 0.65
C GLY A 49 0.17 -23.96 1.65
N CYS A 50 0.53 -23.89 2.94
CA CYS A 50 0.20 -24.80 4.03
C CYS A 50 -1.04 -25.69 3.78
N VAL A 51 -0.80 -26.99 3.66
CA VAL A 51 -1.86 -28.01 3.58
C VAL A 51 -2.38 -28.35 4.98
N ASP A 52 -1.50 -28.33 6.00
CA ASP A 52 -1.82 -28.62 7.38
C ASP A 52 -2.06 -27.34 8.23
N PRO A 53 -3.20 -27.23 8.92
CA PRO A 53 -3.59 -26.01 9.66
C PRO A 53 -2.75 -25.76 10.92
N ASP A 54 -2.17 -26.80 11.52
CA ASP A 54 -1.39 -26.69 12.77
C ASP A 54 0.04 -26.16 12.55
N GLU A 55 0.68 -26.50 11.42
CA GLU A 55 1.96 -25.88 11.03
C GLU A 55 1.75 -24.44 10.58
N CYS A 56 0.68 -24.18 9.82
CA CYS A 56 0.31 -22.84 9.36
C CYS A 56 0.15 -21.85 10.53
N PHE A 57 -0.49 -22.30 11.62
CA PHE A 57 -0.67 -21.48 12.82
C PHE A 57 0.66 -21.12 13.50
N LYS A 58 1.66 -22.02 13.51
CA LYS A 58 2.98 -21.75 14.11
C LYS A 58 3.77 -20.70 13.36
N PHE A 59 3.69 -20.66 12.02
CA PHE A 59 4.49 -19.75 11.21
C PHE A 59 3.84 -18.38 10.96
N CYS A 60 2.52 -18.31 10.84
CA CYS A 60 1.83 -17.06 10.44
C CYS A 60 0.64 -16.67 11.32
N GLY A 61 0.28 -17.47 12.33
CA GLY A 61 -0.87 -17.20 13.20
C GLY A 61 -2.23 -17.30 12.49
N SER A 62 -2.27 -17.81 11.26
CA SER A 62 -3.49 -18.03 10.47
C SER A 62 -3.60 -19.51 10.15
N ARG A 63 -4.81 -20.07 10.20
CA ARG A 63 -5.06 -21.51 9.90
C ARG A 63 -5.33 -21.77 8.42
N VAL A 64 -5.49 -20.72 7.62
CA VAL A 64 -6.06 -20.83 6.26
C VAL A 64 -5.04 -20.52 5.17
N SER A 65 -4.12 -19.58 5.38
CA SER A 65 -3.07 -19.24 4.42
C SER A 65 -2.06 -18.23 4.97
N CYS A 66 -0.79 -18.36 4.56
CA CYS A 66 0.31 -17.43 4.86
C CYS A 66 0.71 -16.56 3.65
N SER A 67 -0.24 -16.22 2.77
CA SER A 67 0.06 -15.51 1.50
C SER A 67 0.72 -14.15 1.67
N ASN A 68 0.46 -13.43 2.77
CA ASN A 68 1.04 -12.09 3.01
C ASN A 68 2.56 -12.13 3.27
N SER A 69 3.08 -13.25 3.76
CA SER A 69 4.51 -13.43 4.05
C SER A 69 5.30 -13.96 2.84
N ALA A 70 4.60 -14.41 1.80
CA ALA A 70 5.18 -15.08 0.63
C ALA A 70 6.21 -14.21 -0.10
N TYR A 71 5.87 -12.94 -0.34
CA TYR A 71 6.75 -12.00 -1.04
C TYR A 71 7.97 -11.56 -0.21
N PRO A 72 7.81 -11.15 1.08
CA PRO A 72 8.96 -10.91 1.96
C PRO A 72 9.92 -12.11 2.08
N LYS A 73 9.39 -13.33 2.27
CA LYS A 73 10.21 -14.55 2.37
C LYS A 73 11.03 -14.79 1.10
N LEU A 74 10.42 -14.64 -0.07
CA LEU A 74 11.13 -14.84 -1.35
C LEU A 74 12.25 -13.80 -1.53
N VAL A 75 12.00 -12.55 -1.16
CA VAL A 75 13.01 -11.47 -1.19
C VAL A 75 14.16 -11.74 -0.22
N LEU A 76 13.88 -12.26 0.97
CA LEU A 76 14.91 -12.50 1.98
C LEU A 76 15.84 -13.67 1.62
N GLU A 77 15.31 -14.71 0.97
CA GLU A 77 16.06 -15.92 0.64
C GLU A 77 16.80 -15.84 -0.71
N PHE A 78 16.18 -15.23 -1.73
CA PHE A 78 16.76 -15.22 -3.09
C PHE A 78 17.67 -14.04 -3.41
N LEU A 79 17.56 -12.90 -2.71
CA LEU A 79 18.36 -11.73 -3.05
C LEU A 79 19.70 -11.70 -2.30
N PRO A 80 20.80 -11.34 -3.00
CA PRO A 80 22.10 -11.18 -2.37
C PRO A 80 22.12 -10.00 -1.38
N SER A 81 23.09 -10.03 -0.46
CA SER A 81 23.36 -8.93 0.47
C SER A 81 23.54 -7.60 -0.28
N GLY A 82 22.84 -6.56 0.16
CA GLY A 82 22.74 -5.27 -0.53
C GLY A 82 21.33 -5.02 -1.06
N ILE A 83 20.92 -5.72 -2.12
CA ILE A 83 19.58 -5.53 -2.75
C ILE A 83 18.47 -5.92 -1.77
N ARG A 84 18.70 -6.94 -0.93
CA ARG A 84 17.79 -7.30 0.16
C ARG A 84 17.45 -6.11 1.06
N GLY A 85 18.44 -5.29 1.42
CA GLY A 85 18.25 -4.10 2.24
C GLY A 85 17.44 -3.01 1.53
N ILE A 86 17.69 -2.82 0.22
CA ILE A 86 16.94 -1.88 -0.62
C ILE A 86 15.47 -2.29 -0.72
N MET A 87 15.19 -3.58 -0.93
CA MET A 87 13.80 -4.05 -0.99
C MET A 87 13.06 -3.85 0.34
N LEU A 88 13.70 -4.17 1.46
CA LEU A 88 13.10 -3.94 2.78
C LEU A 88 12.81 -2.46 3.06
N SER A 89 13.72 -1.56 2.68
CA SER A 89 13.50 -0.12 2.86
C SER A 89 12.39 0.40 1.95
N VAL A 90 12.28 -0.07 0.70
CA VAL A 90 11.18 0.25 -0.21
C VAL A 90 9.83 -0.21 0.37
N MET A 91 9.76 -1.42 0.95
CA MET A 91 8.54 -1.93 1.57
C MET A 91 8.12 -1.08 2.77
N LEU A 92 9.05 -0.70 3.65
CA LEU A 92 8.77 0.19 4.77
C LEU A 92 8.34 1.58 4.30
N SER A 93 9.00 2.13 3.28
CA SER A 93 8.66 3.43 2.70
C SER A 93 7.26 3.43 2.08
N ALA A 94 6.88 2.36 1.36
CA ALA A 94 5.54 2.20 0.81
C ALA A 94 4.48 2.20 1.91
N LEU A 95 4.70 1.45 2.99
CA LEU A 95 3.79 1.43 4.14
C LEU A 95 3.66 2.81 4.80
N MET A 96 4.76 3.54 4.97
CA MET A 96 4.73 4.91 5.52
C MET A 96 3.97 5.87 4.60
N SER A 97 4.10 5.73 3.28
CA SER A 97 3.35 6.53 2.29
C SER A 97 1.84 6.29 2.41
N ASP A 98 1.43 5.02 2.53
CA ASP A 98 0.02 4.66 2.70
C ASP A 98 -0.54 5.18 4.03
N LEU A 99 0.19 5.00 5.14
CA LEU A 99 -0.20 5.52 6.44
C LEU A 99 -0.33 7.05 6.43
N THR A 100 0.65 7.75 5.86
CA THR A 100 0.61 9.21 5.73
C THR A 100 -0.59 9.66 4.89
N SER A 101 -0.92 8.93 3.82
CA SER A 101 -2.11 9.23 2.99
C SER A 101 -3.42 9.04 3.75
N ILE A 102 -3.52 7.99 4.57
CA ILE A 102 -4.69 7.71 5.41
C ILE A 102 -4.84 8.80 6.48
N PHE A 103 -3.76 9.14 7.18
CA PHE A 103 -3.80 10.18 8.22
C PHE A 103 -4.15 11.56 7.64
N ASN A 104 -3.55 11.95 6.52
CA ASN A 104 -3.88 13.22 5.87
C ASN A 104 -5.36 13.28 5.44
N SER A 105 -5.91 12.16 4.98
CA SER A 105 -7.33 12.07 4.58
C SER A 105 -8.24 12.14 5.81
N ALA A 106 -7.92 11.42 6.88
CA ALA A 106 -8.68 11.43 8.14
C ALA A 106 -8.65 12.80 8.82
N SER A 107 -7.49 13.45 8.85
CA SER A 107 -7.32 14.81 9.37
C SER A 107 -8.15 15.84 8.59
N THR A 108 -8.18 15.75 7.26
CA THR A 108 -9.00 16.64 6.43
C THR A 108 -10.50 16.43 6.71
N LEU A 109 -10.96 15.18 6.81
CA LEU A 109 -12.35 14.87 7.17
C LEU A 109 -12.68 15.42 8.56
N PHE A 110 -11.79 15.22 9.54
CA PHE A 110 -12.00 15.71 10.89
C PHE A 110 -12.08 17.24 10.97
N THR A 111 -11.13 17.94 10.34
CA THR A 111 -11.08 19.41 10.38
C THR A 111 -12.16 20.09 9.56
N MET A 112 -12.53 19.52 8.41
CA MET A 112 -13.50 20.14 7.50
C MET A 112 -14.94 19.75 7.83
N ASP A 113 -15.21 18.51 8.27
CA ASP A 113 -16.58 18.05 8.50
C ASP A 113 -16.99 18.13 9.98
N ILE A 114 -16.11 17.76 10.92
CA ILE A 114 -16.45 17.70 12.35
C ILE A 114 -16.13 19.03 13.06
N TRP A 115 -14.90 19.54 12.86
CA TRP A 115 -14.44 20.73 13.57
C TRP A 115 -15.16 22.00 13.10
N SER A 116 -15.50 22.08 11.80
CA SER A 116 -16.28 23.20 11.26
C SER A 116 -17.71 23.26 11.82
N LEU A 117 -18.29 22.11 12.16
CA LEU A 117 -19.62 22.00 12.77
C LEU A 117 -19.61 22.49 14.23
N CYS A 118 -18.58 22.12 14.99
CA CYS A 118 -18.43 22.56 16.39
C CYS A 118 -18.04 24.03 16.50
N ARG A 119 -17.24 24.57 15.56
CA ARG A 119 -16.77 25.97 15.59
C ARG A 119 -16.89 26.66 14.22
N PRO A 120 -18.06 27.26 13.91
CA PRO A 120 -18.35 27.81 12.58
C PRO A 120 -17.52 29.05 12.18
N LYS A 121 -16.93 29.79 13.13
CA LYS A 121 -16.03 30.94 12.88
C LYS A 121 -14.53 30.59 13.00
N SER A 122 -14.15 29.37 12.64
CA SER A 122 -12.75 28.93 12.67
C SER A 122 -11.89 29.62 11.59
N LYS A 123 -10.75 30.22 11.98
CA LYS A 123 -9.77 30.81 11.05
C LYS A 123 -8.98 29.71 10.33
N THR A 124 -8.53 29.96 9.10
CA THR A 124 -7.75 29.00 8.29
C THR A 124 -6.50 28.46 8.99
N ARG A 125 -5.83 29.30 9.80
CA ARG A 125 -4.67 28.89 10.62
C ARG A 125 -5.03 27.86 11.70
N GLU A 126 -6.24 27.95 12.26
CA GLU A 126 -6.70 27.03 13.30
C GLU A 126 -7.02 25.66 12.70
N LYS A 127 -7.62 25.62 11.50
CA LYS A 127 -7.88 24.35 10.78
C LYS A 127 -6.60 23.61 10.40
N LEU A 128 -5.54 24.34 10.06
CA LEU A 128 -4.22 23.77 9.76
C LEU A 128 -3.44 23.29 10.99
N LEU A 129 -3.75 23.79 12.19
CA LEU A 129 -3.10 23.36 13.44
C LEU A 129 -3.78 22.13 14.05
N VAL A 130 -5.09 21.97 13.81
CA VAL A 130 -5.90 20.87 14.34
C VAL A 130 -5.82 19.62 13.45
N GLY A 131 -5.55 19.80 12.16
CA GLY A 131 -5.40 18.74 11.19
C GLY A 131 -3.95 18.35 10.98
#